data_AF-A0A1Q2ZSR3-F1
#
_entry.id   AF-A0A1Q2ZSR3-F1
#
_cell.length_a   1.000
_cell.length_b   1.000
_cell.length_c   1.000
_cell.angle_alpha   90.00
_cell.angle_beta   90.00
_cell.angle_gamma   90.00
#
_symmetry.space_group_name_H-M   'P 1'
#
loop_
_entity.id
_entity.type
_entity.pdbx_description
1 polymer ?
#
loop_
_entity_poly.entity_id
_entity_poly.type
_entity_poly.pdbx_seq_one_letter_code
_entity_poly.pdbx_strand_id
1 'polypeptide(L)'
;MLFRQVFLRFLSTTRVPLSKTVSGRIIVPPATHFNNQGPKFNRIPRHEYKQLPDDSNYIEKFYDELQAFSQEFLEKQLHKKYTDFEDCPEELVFQLEQFIELQVIPKHSEPANETGDTRPSFPLRSIQCRNIGDKIIIERYLDFSKGVKLTLMLNGGHTFIFDVLLQGKSVFDNMQKNEKKD
;
A
#
# COMPACT_ATOMS: atom_id res chain seq x y z
N MET A 1 54.02 42.68 4.01
CA MET A 1 53.73 41.27 4.32
C MET A 1 52.33 41.15 4.89
N LEU A 2 51.51 40.30 4.26
CA LEU A 2 50.37 39.52 4.79
C LEU A 2 49.12 40.23 5.39
N PHE A 3 48.04 40.12 4.62
CA PHE A 3 46.63 40.12 5.04
C PHE A 3 46.37 39.15 6.21
N ARG A 4 45.45 39.52 7.11
CA ARG A 4 44.60 38.55 7.81
C ARG A 4 43.21 39.13 8.09
N GLN A 5 42.28 38.77 7.21
CA GLN A 5 40.84 38.84 7.38
C GLN A 5 40.43 37.61 8.21
N VAL A 6 39.68 37.77 9.31
CA VAL A 6 39.06 36.64 10.02
C VAL A 6 37.58 36.92 10.24
N PHE A 7 36.82 36.45 9.25
CA PHE A 7 35.49 35.83 9.28
C PHE A 7 34.62 35.99 10.53
N LEU A 8 33.52 36.74 10.33
CA LEU A 8 32.25 36.59 11.04
C LEU A 8 31.78 35.12 10.96
N ARG A 9 31.62 34.48 12.12
CA ARG A 9 30.87 33.22 12.22
C ARG A 9 29.43 33.53 12.61
N PHE A 10 28.55 33.64 11.62
CA PHE A 10 27.14 33.38 11.82
C PHE A 10 26.84 31.99 11.28
N LEU A 11 26.66 31.03 12.19
CA LEU A 11 26.01 29.76 11.88
C LEU A 11 24.62 29.83 12.49
N SER A 12 23.64 30.12 11.65
CA SER A 12 22.23 29.90 11.97
C SER A 12 21.61 29.18 10.78
N THR A 13 21.48 27.87 10.90
CA THR A 13 20.69 27.04 9.99
C THR A 13 19.44 26.62 10.75
N THR A 14 18.40 27.43 10.65
CA THR A 14 17.04 26.96 10.90
C THR A 14 16.66 26.08 9.71
N ARG A 15 16.92 24.78 9.82
CA ARG A 15 16.26 23.80 8.95
C ARG A 15 14.78 23.83 9.28
N VAL A 16 13.99 24.48 8.42
CA VAL A 16 12.54 24.40 8.45
C VAL A 16 12.17 22.93 8.21
N PRO A 17 11.43 22.26 9.11
CA PRO A 17 10.97 20.91 8.86
C PRO A 17 10.04 20.92 7.65
N LEU A 18 10.44 20.23 6.58
CA LEU A 18 9.60 20.03 5.39
C LEU A 18 8.41 19.14 5.80
N SER A 19 7.20 19.62 5.57
CA SER A 19 5.96 18.90 5.89
C SER A 19 5.95 17.52 5.24
N LYS A 20 5.50 16.51 6.00
CA LYS A 20 5.28 15.14 5.48
C LYS A 20 4.26 15.21 4.34
N THR A 21 4.53 14.46 3.26
CA THR A 21 3.67 14.32 2.08
C THR A 21 2.22 14.07 2.50
N VAL A 22 1.28 14.86 1.95
CA VAL A 22 -0.17 14.75 2.23
C VAL A 22 -0.83 14.02 1.07
N SER A 23 -1.71 13.06 1.39
CA SER A 23 -2.51 12.30 0.42
C SER A 23 -3.27 13.21 -0.56
N GLY A 24 -3.20 12.91 -1.86
CA GLY A 24 -3.95 13.63 -2.90
C GLY A 24 -5.39 13.13 -3.06
N ARG A 25 -5.71 11.99 -2.47
CA ARG A 25 -7.06 11.40 -2.42
C ARG A 25 -7.66 11.46 -1.01
N ILE A 26 -8.99 11.50 -0.93
CA ILE A 26 -9.68 11.34 0.36
C ILE A 26 -9.59 9.85 0.73
N ILE A 27 -8.73 9.52 1.68
CA ILE A 27 -8.70 8.20 2.31
C ILE A 27 -9.64 8.27 3.52
N VAL A 28 -10.79 7.61 3.43
CA VAL A 28 -11.78 7.61 4.50
C VAL A 28 -11.40 6.51 5.49
N PRO A 29 -11.14 6.84 6.78
CA PRO A 29 -10.88 5.80 7.78
C PRO A 29 -12.09 4.88 7.91
N PRO A 30 -11.88 3.59 8.25
CA PRO A 30 -12.98 2.65 8.37
C PRO A 30 -14.07 3.16 9.31
N ALA A 31 -15.33 2.97 8.95
CA ALA A 31 -16.45 3.48 9.75
C ALA A 31 -16.48 2.89 11.17
N THR A 32 -15.86 1.72 11.39
CA THR A 32 -15.62 1.13 12.73
C THR A 32 -14.90 2.07 13.70
N HIS A 33 -14.10 3.03 13.21
CA HIS A 33 -13.46 4.05 14.04
C HIS A 33 -14.42 5.14 14.54
N PHE A 34 -15.56 5.33 13.88
CA PHE A 34 -16.55 6.37 14.21
C PHE A 34 -17.85 5.81 14.80
N ASN A 35 -18.24 4.60 14.40
CA ASN A 35 -19.41 3.89 14.90
C ASN A 35 -19.25 2.40 14.56
N ASN A 36 -19.66 1.48 15.43
CA ASN A 36 -19.48 0.02 15.27
C ASN A 36 -20.22 -0.62 14.06
N GLN A 37 -20.57 0.16 13.03
CA GLN A 37 -21.24 -0.25 11.80
C GLN A 37 -20.34 0.09 10.60
N GLY A 38 -19.22 -0.62 10.50
CA GLY A 38 -18.44 -0.71 9.27
C GLY A 38 -19.24 -1.38 8.14
N PRO A 39 -18.81 -1.24 6.87
CA PRO A 39 -19.32 -2.10 5.80
C PRO A 39 -19.17 -3.55 6.26
N LYS A 40 -20.28 -4.27 6.39
CA LYS A 40 -20.23 -5.66 6.85
C LYS A 40 -19.57 -6.47 5.74
N PHE A 41 -18.28 -6.76 5.85
CA PHE A 41 -17.80 -8.02 5.28
C PHE A 41 -18.73 -9.08 5.85
N ASN A 42 -19.39 -9.84 4.99
CA ASN A 42 -20.23 -10.94 5.43
C ASN A 42 -19.28 -11.89 6.17
N ARG A 43 -19.22 -11.78 7.50
CA ARG A 43 -18.33 -12.60 8.32
C ARG A 43 -18.83 -14.03 8.21
N ILE A 44 -18.29 -14.75 7.25
CA ILE A 44 -18.50 -16.19 7.12
C ILE A 44 -17.78 -16.79 8.34
N PRO A 45 -18.48 -17.47 9.25
CA PRO A 45 -17.84 -18.16 10.37
C PRO A 45 -16.69 -19.03 9.87
N ARG A 46 -15.57 -19.11 10.59
CA ARG A 46 -14.38 -19.88 10.14
C ARG A 46 -14.70 -21.34 9.76
N HIS A 47 -15.71 -21.94 10.38
CA HIS A 47 -16.14 -23.31 10.07
C HIS A 47 -17.01 -23.42 8.80
N GLU A 48 -17.53 -22.31 8.30
CA GLU A 48 -18.24 -22.18 7.02
C GLU A 48 -17.30 -21.72 5.89
N TYR A 49 -15.99 -21.59 6.18
CA TYR A 49 -14.99 -21.21 5.19
C TYR A 49 -15.05 -22.16 4.00
N LYS A 50 -15.50 -21.63 2.87
CA LYS A 50 -15.31 -22.27 1.57
C LYS A 50 -14.00 -21.75 1.03
N GLN A 51 -13.20 -22.66 0.47
CA GLN A 51 -12.03 -22.26 -0.32
C GLN A 51 -12.45 -21.20 -1.35
N LEU A 52 -11.56 -20.26 -1.62
CA LEU A 52 -11.76 -19.28 -2.69
C LEU A 52 -12.19 -20.02 -3.97
N PRO A 53 -13.17 -19.50 -4.74
CA PRO A 53 -13.56 -20.09 -6.03
C PRO A 53 -12.34 -20.43 -6.91
N ASP A 54 -12.40 -21.50 -7.70
CA ASP A 54 -11.26 -21.96 -8.53
C ASP A 54 -10.78 -20.90 -9.55
N ASP A 55 -11.61 -19.91 -9.87
CA ASP A 55 -11.31 -18.76 -10.72
C ASP A 55 -10.75 -17.53 -9.96
N SER A 56 -10.39 -17.68 -8.68
CA SER A 56 -9.86 -16.63 -7.79
C SER A 56 -8.44 -16.15 -8.11
N ASN A 57 -8.04 -16.20 -9.38
CA ASN A 57 -6.77 -15.68 -9.92
C ASN A 57 -6.59 -14.16 -9.73
N TYR A 58 -7.54 -13.48 -9.08
CA TYR A 58 -7.52 -12.04 -8.86
C TYR A 58 -6.38 -11.60 -7.96
N ILE A 59 -5.99 -12.41 -6.96
CA ILE A 59 -4.94 -12.07 -6.00
C ILE A 59 -3.60 -12.77 -6.29
N GLU A 60 -3.64 -13.96 -6.88
CA GLU A 60 -2.44 -14.77 -7.15
C GLU A 60 -1.49 -14.10 -8.15
N LYS A 61 -1.97 -13.22 -9.01
CA LYS A 61 -1.10 -12.44 -9.91
C LYS A 61 -0.32 -11.31 -9.21
N PHE A 62 -0.62 -11.05 -7.94
CA PHE A 62 -0.07 -9.93 -7.14
C PHE A 62 0.79 -10.38 -5.97
N TYR A 63 1.39 -11.57 -6.03
CA TYR A 63 2.23 -12.06 -4.94
C TYR A 63 3.40 -11.13 -4.60
N ASP A 64 3.98 -10.45 -5.59
CA ASP A 64 5.11 -9.55 -5.37
C ASP A 64 4.65 -8.29 -4.63
N GLU A 65 3.50 -7.73 -5.00
CA GLU A 65 2.86 -6.60 -4.31
C GLU A 65 2.42 -6.97 -2.90
N LEU A 66 1.87 -8.18 -2.73
CA LEU A 66 1.46 -8.71 -1.43
C LEU A 66 2.68 -8.84 -0.51
N GLN A 67 3.76 -9.43 -1.00
CA GLN A 67 5.01 -9.55 -0.25
C GLN A 67 5.62 -8.18 0.06
N ALA A 68 5.65 -7.26 -0.90
CA ALA A 68 6.19 -5.92 -0.71
C ALA A 68 5.38 -5.14 0.34
N PHE A 69 4.05 -5.20 0.30
CA PHE A 69 3.20 -4.57 1.30
C PHE A 69 3.42 -5.15 2.70
N SER A 70 3.52 -6.49 2.80
CA SER A 70 3.82 -7.17 4.06
C SER A 70 5.16 -6.71 4.65
N GLN A 71 6.24 -6.81 3.87
CA GLN A 71 7.59 -6.58 4.37
C GLN A 71 7.96 -5.10 4.49
N GLU A 72 7.53 -4.25 3.56
CA GLU A 72 7.92 -2.84 3.54
C GLU A 72 7.04 -1.96 4.43
N PHE A 73 5.77 -2.34 4.62
CA PHE A 73 4.80 -1.55 5.34
C PHE A 73 4.35 -2.20 6.64
N LEU A 74 3.73 -3.38 6.56
CA LEU A 74 3.12 -4.02 7.74
C LEU A 74 4.17 -4.36 8.80
N GLU A 75 5.24 -5.07 8.43
CA GLU A 75 6.27 -5.50 9.39
C GLU A 75 7.21 -4.36 9.79
N LYS A 76 7.65 -3.54 8.82
CA LYS A 76 8.63 -2.46 9.07
C LYS A 76 8.05 -1.23 9.75
N GLN A 77 6.82 -0.83 9.43
CA GLN A 77 6.24 0.43 9.92
C GLN A 77 5.19 0.21 11.00
N LEU A 78 4.34 -0.80 10.84
CA LEU A 78 3.25 -1.07 11.79
C LEU A 78 3.60 -2.17 12.80
N HIS A 79 4.65 -2.96 12.55
CA HIS A 79 4.99 -4.16 13.32
C HIS A 79 3.81 -5.14 13.45
N LYS A 80 3.04 -5.27 12.37
CA LYS A 80 1.87 -6.15 12.26
C LYS A 80 2.00 -7.14 11.13
N LYS A 81 1.20 -8.19 11.17
CA LYS A 81 0.99 -9.20 10.12
C LYS A 81 -0.44 -9.14 9.61
N TYR A 82 -0.75 -9.85 8.52
CA TYR A 82 -2.12 -9.89 8.00
C TYR A 82 -3.12 -10.44 9.02
N THR A 83 -2.73 -11.48 9.75
CA THR A 83 -3.52 -12.06 10.86
C THR A 83 -3.90 -11.08 11.97
N ASP A 84 -3.16 -9.98 12.17
CA ASP A 84 -3.50 -8.97 13.19
C ASP A 84 -4.71 -8.11 12.81
N PHE A 85 -5.23 -8.25 11.59
CA PHE A 85 -6.40 -7.53 11.07
C PHE A 85 -7.66 -8.40 10.95
N GLU A 86 -7.65 -9.62 11.49
CA GLU A 86 -8.82 -10.53 11.43
C GLU A 86 -10.10 -9.91 12.02
N ASP A 87 -9.95 -9.12 13.10
CA ASP A 87 -11.08 -8.47 13.76
C ASP A 87 -11.59 -7.25 12.99
N CYS A 88 -10.78 -6.66 12.12
CA CYS A 88 -11.12 -5.48 11.31
C CYS A 88 -10.40 -5.52 9.94
N PRO A 89 -10.88 -6.33 9.00
CA PRO A 89 -10.32 -6.40 7.64
C PRO A 89 -10.42 -5.06 6.88
N GLU A 90 -11.35 -4.17 7.25
CA GLU A 90 -11.44 -2.82 6.71
C GLU A 90 -10.16 -2.02 7.02
N GLU A 91 -9.59 -2.23 8.20
CA GLU A 91 -8.36 -1.57 8.60
C GLU A 91 -7.19 -2.02 7.73
N LEU A 92 -7.09 -3.30 7.38
CA LEU A 92 -6.06 -3.78 6.45
C LEU A 92 -6.17 -3.09 5.10
N VAL A 93 -7.39 -2.96 4.57
CA VAL A 93 -7.65 -2.29 3.29
C VAL A 93 -7.29 -0.81 3.37
N PHE A 94 -7.63 -0.14 4.46
CA PHE A 94 -7.27 1.25 4.70
C PHE A 94 -5.76 1.46 4.76
N GLN A 95 -5.05 0.59 5.50
CA GLN A 95 -3.59 0.59 5.59
C GLN A 95 -2.94 0.38 4.22
N LEU A 96 -3.52 -0.47 3.37
CA LEU A 96 -3.07 -0.68 2.00
C LEU A 96 -3.27 0.57 1.12
N GLU A 97 -4.42 1.22 1.21
CA GLU A 97 -4.66 2.48 0.48
C GLU A 97 -3.69 3.58 0.90
N GLN A 98 -3.41 3.68 2.21
CA GLN A 98 -2.39 4.59 2.73
C GLN A 98 -1.00 4.28 2.20
N PHE A 99 -0.59 3.01 2.17
CA PHE A 99 0.69 2.60 1.61
C PHE A 99 0.83 3.01 0.13
N ILE A 100 -0.21 2.77 -0.68
CA ILE A 100 -0.19 3.12 -2.10
C ILE A 100 -0.07 4.64 -2.28
N GLU A 101 -0.86 5.41 -1.53
CA GLU A 101 -0.93 6.86 -1.69
C GLU A 101 0.29 7.60 -1.11
N LEU A 102 0.86 7.10 -0.01
CA LEU A 102 1.97 7.77 0.68
C LEU A 102 3.34 7.27 0.22
N GLN A 103 3.44 6.06 -0.33
CA GLN A 103 4.73 5.47 -0.70
C GLN A 103 4.81 5.10 -2.17
N VAL A 104 3.81 4.40 -2.73
CA VAL A 104 3.90 3.94 -4.12
C VAL A 104 3.76 5.10 -5.09
N ILE A 105 2.68 5.89 -4.98
CA ILE A 105 2.42 7.01 -5.88
C ILE A 105 3.58 8.01 -5.84
N PRO A 106 4.05 8.52 -4.68
CA PRO A 106 5.14 9.50 -4.65
C PRO A 106 6.48 8.97 -5.16
N LYS A 107 6.75 7.65 -5.11
CA LYS A 107 7.95 7.05 -5.69
C LYS A 107 7.93 7.05 -7.22
N HIS A 108 6.74 7.07 -7.83
CA HIS A 108 6.54 6.90 -9.28
C HIS A 108 5.85 8.09 -9.97
N SER A 109 5.42 9.10 -9.22
CA SER A 109 4.82 10.32 -9.76
C SER A 109 5.72 11.53 -9.52
N GLU A 110 5.72 12.47 -10.46
CA GLU A 110 6.34 13.76 -10.22
C GLU A 110 5.45 14.62 -9.32
N PRO A 111 6.03 15.44 -8.43
CA PRO A 111 5.25 16.44 -7.72
C PRO A 111 4.60 17.33 -8.77
N ALA A 112 3.26 17.40 -8.76
CA ALA A 112 2.52 18.27 -9.64
C ALA A 112 3.02 19.70 -9.39
N ASN A 113 3.89 20.21 -10.27
CA ASN A 113 4.19 21.63 -10.31
C ASN A 113 2.85 22.32 -10.51
N GLU A 114 2.54 23.26 -9.61
CA GLU A 114 1.33 24.08 -9.62
C GLU A 114 1.26 24.85 -10.94
N THR A 115 0.83 24.17 -12.00
CA THR A 115 0.50 24.81 -13.26
C THR A 115 -0.86 25.43 -13.00
N GLY A 116 -0.89 26.76 -12.95
CA GLY A 116 -2.01 27.59 -12.49
C GLY A 116 -3.28 27.52 -13.35
N ASP A 117 -3.78 26.32 -13.63
CA ASP A 117 -5.10 26.13 -14.21
C ASP A 117 -6.13 26.13 -13.10
N THR A 118 -6.67 27.34 -12.90
CA THR A 118 -7.76 27.66 -12.00
C THR A 118 -9.06 27.09 -12.55
N ARG A 119 -9.28 25.78 -12.42
CA ARG A 119 -10.62 25.19 -12.58
C ARG A 119 -10.95 24.35 -11.35
N PRO A 120 -12.04 24.68 -10.62
CA PRO A 120 -12.49 23.87 -9.50
C PRO A 120 -13.20 22.64 -10.05
N SER A 121 -12.42 21.66 -10.50
CA SER A 121 -12.95 20.33 -10.79
C SER A 121 -12.61 19.42 -9.61
N PHE A 122 -13.61 18.67 -9.18
CA PHE A 122 -13.60 17.63 -8.15
C PHE A 122 -12.32 16.77 -8.16
N PRO A 123 -11.92 16.18 -7.01
CA PRO A 123 -10.53 15.80 -6.77
C PRO A 123 -10.13 14.53 -7.54
N LEU A 124 -9.75 14.70 -8.80
CA LEU A 124 -8.89 13.77 -9.51
C LEU A 124 -7.70 14.59 -10.02
N ARG A 125 -6.68 14.81 -9.18
CA ARG A 125 -5.37 15.21 -9.70
C ARG A 125 -4.90 14.07 -10.60
N SER A 126 -4.76 14.33 -11.90
CA SER A 126 -4.15 13.37 -12.82
C SER A 126 -2.73 13.09 -12.33
N ILE A 127 -2.47 11.85 -11.89
CA ILE A 127 -1.14 11.44 -11.44
C ILE A 127 -0.18 11.61 -12.61
N GLN A 128 0.69 12.60 -12.54
CA GLN A 128 1.66 12.88 -13.58
C GLN A 128 2.86 11.95 -13.38
N CYS A 129 2.96 10.94 -14.25
CA CYS A 129 4.04 9.96 -14.22
C CYS A 129 5.13 10.38 -15.20
N ARG A 130 6.40 10.19 -14.82
CA ARG A 130 7.55 10.56 -15.66
C ARG A 130 7.66 9.68 -16.91
N ASN A 131 7.32 8.41 -16.78
CA ASN A 131 7.37 7.43 -17.86
C ASN A 131 6.17 6.47 -17.80
N ILE A 132 5.96 5.71 -18.89
CA ILE A 132 4.86 4.74 -18.97
C ILE A 132 5.00 3.60 -17.95
N GLY A 133 6.23 3.23 -17.59
CA GLY A 133 6.51 2.17 -16.63
C GLY A 133 6.03 2.52 -15.23
N ASP A 134 6.30 3.75 -14.78
CA ASP A 134 5.84 4.30 -13.51
C ASP A 134 4.31 4.30 -13.43
N LYS A 135 3.64 4.68 -14.52
CA LYS A 135 2.18 4.60 -14.62
C LYS A 135 1.67 3.16 -14.46
N ILE A 136 2.31 2.19 -15.14
CA ILE A 136 1.94 0.78 -15.05
C ILE A 136 2.13 0.24 -13.63
N ILE A 137 3.20 0.64 -12.93
CA ILE A 137 3.42 0.24 -11.54
C ILE A 137 2.31 0.77 -10.64
N ILE A 138 1.96 2.06 -10.75
CA ILE A 138 0.87 2.65 -9.96
C ILE A 138 -0.46 1.93 -10.26
N GLU A 139 -0.80 1.73 -11.53
CA GLU A 139 -2.01 1.01 -11.93
C GLU A 139 -2.04 -0.43 -11.37
N ARG A 140 -0.89 -1.12 -11.41
CA ARG A 140 -0.74 -2.47 -10.85
C ARG A 140 -1.00 -2.52 -9.35
N TYR A 141 -0.51 -1.54 -8.58
CA TYR A 141 -0.80 -1.44 -7.14
C TYR A 141 -2.27 -1.05 -6.86
N LEU A 142 -2.89 -0.22 -7.69
CA LEU A 142 -4.32 0.08 -7.57
C LEU A 142 -5.19 -1.15 -7.85
N ASP A 143 -4.82 -1.97 -8.82
CA ASP A 143 -5.51 -3.24 -9.10
C ASP A 143 -5.24 -4.29 -8.02
N PHE A 144 -4.04 -4.32 -7.44
CA PHE A 144 -3.74 -5.12 -6.26
C PHE A 144 -4.68 -4.78 -5.09
N SER A 145 -4.90 -3.49 -4.79
CA SER A 145 -5.84 -3.06 -3.75
C SER A 145 -7.27 -3.56 -4.01
N LYS A 146 -7.74 -3.50 -5.27
CA LYS A 146 -9.03 -4.09 -5.66
C LYS A 146 -9.05 -5.61 -5.47
N GLY A 147 -7.96 -6.29 -5.80
CA GLY A 147 -7.78 -7.73 -5.60
C GLY A 147 -7.92 -8.11 -4.12
N VAL A 148 -7.23 -7.39 -3.23
CA VAL A 148 -7.32 -7.61 -1.77
C VAL A 148 -8.74 -7.42 -1.27
N LYS A 149 -9.43 -6.33 -1.67
CA LYS A 149 -10.83 -6.10 -1.29
C LYS A 149 -11.76 -7.22 -1.76
N LEU A 150 -11.59 -7.67 -3.01
CA LEU A 150 -12.39 -8.76 -3.57
C LEU A 150 -12.14 -10.07 -2.85
N THR A 151 -10.87 -10.43 -2.59
CA THR A 151 -10.51 -11.63 -1.82
C THR A 151 -11.14 -11.61 -0.44
N LEU A 152 -11.06 -10.47 0.27
CA LEU A 152 -11.69 -10.30 1.59
C LEU A 152 -13.22 -10.41 1.51
N MET A 153 -13.84 -9.89 0.45
CA MET A 153 -15.28 -10.02 0.27
C MET A 153 -15.69 -11.49 0.02
N LEU A 154 -14.94 -12.22 -0.80
CA LEU A 154 -15.24 -13.60 -1.18
C LEU A 154 -14.96 -14.60 -0.05
N ASN A 155 -13.94 -14.33 0.77
CA ASN A 155 -13.54 -15.22 1.85
C ASN A 155 -14.16 -14.85 3.20
N GLY A 156 -15.09 -13.89 3.24
CA GLY A 156 -15.78 -13.47 4.46
C GLY A 156 -14.94 -12.63 5.43
N GLY A 157 -13.89 -11.97 4.94
CA GLY A 157 -13.08 -11.01 5.67
C GLY A 157 -11.89 -11.61 6.41
N HIS A 158 -11.56 -12.89 6.17
CA HIS A 158 -10.43 -13.57 6.82
C HIS A 158 -9.10 -13.08 6.23
N THR A 159 -8.31 -12.33 6.98
CA THR A 159 -7.06 -11.74 6.49
C THR A 159 -5.90 -12.74 6.46
N PHE A 160 -5.96 -13.82 7.24
CA PHE A 160 -4.94 -14.88 7.28
C PHE A 160 -4.71 -15.56 5.92
N ILE A 161 -5.68 -15.46 5.00
CA ILE A 161 -5.55 -16.02 3.66
C ILE A 161 -4.31 -15.50 2.94
N PHE A 162 -3.92 -14.25 3.19
CA PHE A 162 -2.76 -13.64 2.55
C PHE A 162 -1.45 -14.26 3.06
N ASP A 163 -1.38 -14.61 4.34
CA ASP A 163 -0.23 -15.35 4.89
C ASP A 163 -0.14 -16.75 4.26
N VAL A 164 -1.27 -17.44 4.09
CA VAL A 164 -1.33 -18.76 3.43
C VAL A 164 -0.88 -18.69 1.97
N LEU A 165 -1.34 -17.67 1.24
CA LEU A 165 -0.93 -17.43 -0.16
C LEU A 165 0.58 -17.20 -0.28
N LEU A 166 1.17 -16.38 0.60
CA LEU A 166 2.61 -16.12 0.61
C LEU A 166 3.42 -17.38 0.98
N GLN A 167 2.96 -18.16 1.97
CA GLN A 167 3.60 -19.43 2.34
C GLN A 167 3.54 -20.43 1.18
N GLY A 168 2.38 -20.56 0.53
CA GLY A 168 2.20 -21.43 -0.64
C GLY A 168 3.15 -21.09 -1.78
N LYS A 169 3.25 -19.80 -2.14
CA LYS A 169 4.23 -19.34 -3.14
C LYS A 169 5.66 -19.67 -2.72
N SER A 170 6.03 -19.41 -1.47
CA SER A 170 7.41 -19.67 -1.01
C SER A 170 7.79 -21.15 -1.12
N VAL A 171 6.87 -22.06 -0.78
CA VAL A 171 7.09 -23.51 -0.94
C VAL A 171 7.25 -23.87 -2.41
N PHE A 172 6.38 -23.38 -3.27
CA PHE A 172 6.43 -23.62 -4.72
C PHE A 172 7.74 -23.11 -5.35
N ASP A 173 8.14 -21.88 -5.02
CA ASP A 173 9.39 -21.28 -5.51
C ASP A 173 10.63 -22.07 -5.06
N ASN A 174 10.60 -22.60 -3.84
CA ASN A 174 11.68 -23.44 -3.32
C ASN A 174 11.76 -24.79 -4.03
N MET A 175 10.61 -25.41 -4.32
CA MET A 175 10.56 -26.65 -5.11
C MET A 175 11.14 -26.44 -6.51
N GLN A 176 10.72 -25.38 -7.22
CA GLN A 176 11.26 -25.08 -8.55
C GLN A 176 12.77 -24.81 -8.55
N LYS A 177 13.30 -24.18 -7.49
CA LYS A 177 14.74 -23.94 -7.36
C LYS A 177 15.52 -25.22 -7.15
N ASN A 178 14.92 -26.22 -6.50
CA ASN A 178 15.55 -27.51 -6.28
C ASN A 178 15.51 -28.37 -7.54
N GLU A 179 14.40 -28.37 -8.30
CA GLU A 179 14.31 -29.07 -9.59
C GLU A 179 15.30 -28.55 -10.66
N LYS A 180 15.67 -27.26 -10.60
CA LYS A 180 16.66 -26.67 -11.53
C LYS A 180 18.12 -26.93 -11.14
N LYS A 181 18.37 -27.58 -10.00
CA LYS A 181 19.72 -27.91 -9.51
C LYS A 181 20.11 -29.37 -9.74
N ASP A 182 19.14 -30.22 -10.05
CA ASP A 182 19.33 -31.61 -10.50
C ASP A 182 19.39 -31.68 -12.03
#